data_AF-A0A6M0GE58-F1
#
_entry.id   AF-A0A6M0GE58-F1
#
_cell.length_a   1.000
_cell.length_b   1.000
_cell.length_c   1.000
_cell.angle_alpha   90.00
_cell.angle_beta   90.00
_cell.angle_gamma   90.00
#
_symmetry.space_group_name_H-M   'P 1'
#
loop_
_entity.id
_entity.type
_entity.pdbx_description
1 polymer ?
#
loop_
_entity_poly.entity_id
_entity_poly.type
_entity_poly.pdbx_seq_one_letter_code
_entity_poly.pdbx_strand_id
1 'polypeptide(L)'
;MMLKKALQIALIALPLTFSELWLLDFGVRLPRVEVVAQTVDERKLEADRLFEEGKKQFSNSQFEEALQLWQQALVIYRETGDRRGEAYSLFNLGDAHRSLAEYERATDFLEQSLAIFREIGDRQGEAYSLNNLANVYDNLAEYERAINLR
;
A
#
# COMPACT_ATOMS: atom_id res chain seq x y z
N MET A 1 -8.41 -34.99 21.98
CA MET A 1 -7.71 -34.77 20.70
C MET A 1 -8.68 -35.08 19.57
N MET A 2 -9.20 -34.04 18.94
CA MET A 2 -10.29 -34.06 17.94
C MET A 2 -9.72 -34.31 16.54
N LEU A 3 -10.32 -35.22 15.77
CA LEU A 3 -10.21 -35.28 14.30
C LEU A 3 -11.64 -35.34 13.74
N LYS A 4 -12.16 -34.22 13.22
CA LYS A 4 -12.19 -33.80 11.80
C LYS A 4 -13.26 -34.51 10.95
N LYS A 5 -14.42 -33.84 10.92
CA LYS A 5 -15.26 -33.48 9.76
C LYS A 5 -15.57 -34.58 8.75
N ALA A 6 -16.72 -35.23 8.94
CA ALA A 6 -17.51 -35.82 7.87
C ALA A 6 -18.61 -34.83 7.46
N LEU A 7 -18.78 -34.61 6.15
CA LEU A 7 -19.96 -35.05 5.40
C LEU A 7 -20.11 -34.18 4.14
N GLN A 8 -19.74 -34.77 3.00
CA GLN A 8 -20.02 -34.27 1.67
C GLN A 8 -21.51 -34.46 1.32
N ILE A 9 -22.07 -33.40 0.72
CA ILE A 9 -22.99 -33.43 -0.43
C ILE A 9 -24.31 -34.20 -0.21
N ALA A 10 -25.38 -33.46 0.11
CA ALA A 10 -26.75 -33.87 -0.19
C ALA A 10 -27.23 -33.09 -1.42
N LEU A 11 -27.10 -33.74 -2.57
CA LEU A 11 -27.75 -33.43 -3.84
C LEU A 11 -29.25 -33.71 -3.67
N ILE A 12 -30.13 -32.71 -3.69
CA ILE A 12 -31.57 -32.93 -3.83
C ILE A 12 -32.15 -32.00 -4.88
N ALA A 13 -32.92 -32.64 -5.76
CA ALA A 13 -33.47 -32.20 -7.02
C ALA A 13 -34.31 -30.92 -6.96
N LEU A 14 -34.21 -30.12 -8.01
CA LEU A 14 -35.21 -29.10 -8.34
C LEU A 14 -36.47 -29.77 -8.94
N PRO A 15 -37.67 -29.40 -8.48
CA PRO A 15 -38.82 -29.27 -9.36
C PRO A 15 -39.00 -27.78 -9.72
N LEU A 16 -38.95 -27.50 -11.02
CA LEU A 16 -39.47 -26.28 -11.61
C LEU A 16 -40.99 -26.28 -11.42
N THR A 17 -41.48 -25.56 -10.41
CA THR A 17 -42.75 -24.79 -10.35
C THR A 17 -43.09 -24.56 -8.88
N PHE A 18 -42.69 -23.41 -8.33
CA PHE A 18 -43.39 -22.87 -7.17
C PHE A 18 -43.23 -21.36 -7.17
N SER A 19 -44.27 -20.71 -7.66
CA SER A 19 -44.56 -19.32 -7.35
C SER A 19 -44.71 -19.21 -5.84
N GLU A 20 -43.71 -18.71 -5.12
CA GLU A 20 -43.94 -18.23 -3.77
C GLU A 20 -42.89 -17.18 -3.40
N LEU A 21 -43.43 -16.06 -2.95
CA LEU A 21 -42.80 -14.96 -2.24
C LEU A 21 -42.05 -15.45 -0.96
N TRP A 22 -41.00 -16.24 -1.09
CA TRP A 22 -40.15 -16.66 0.05
C TRP A 22 -39.01 -15.67 0.38
N LEU A 23 -39.08 -14.42 -0.07
CA LEU A 23 -38.01 -13.44 0.10
C LEU A 23 -38.11 -12.54 1.34
N LEU A 24 -38.92 -12.87 2.36
CA LEU A 24 -39.04 -11.99 3.54
C LEU A 24 -38.92 -12.64 4.93
N ASP A 25 -38.61 -13.93 5.07
CA ASP A 25 -38.48 -14.54 6.41
C ASP A 25 -37.22 -15.38 6.67
N PHE A 26 -36.37 -15.59 5.67
CA PHE A 26 -35.03 -16.10 5.95
C PHE A 26 -34.08 -14.93 6.21
N GLY A 27 -33.91 -14.58 7.49
CA GLY A 27 -32.88 -13.69 8.01
C GLY A 27 -31.45 -14.19 7.78
N VAL A 28 -31.11 -14.54 6.54
CA VAL A 28 -29.75 -14.80 6.09
C VAL A 28 -29.05 -13.44 6.02
N ARG A 29 -28.48 -13.02 7.14
CA ARG A 29 -27.42 -12.02 7.17
C ARG A 29 -26.32 -12.50 6.24
N LEU A 30 -26.10 -11.80 5.13
CA LEU A 30 -25.06 -12.15 4.16
C LEU A 30 -23.70 -12.24 4.88
N PRO A 31 -23.00 -13.39 4.88
CA PRO A 31 -21.67 -13.50 5.50
C PRO A 31 -20.56 -12.78 4.70
N ARG A 32 -20.91 -11.99 3.68
CA ARG A 32 -19.96 -11.48 2.69
C ARG A 32 -19.37 -10.10 3.04
N VAL A 33 -20.08 -9.24 3.76
CA VAL A 33 -19.60 -7.86 4.00
C VAL A 33 -18.65 -7.80 5.19
N GLU A 34 -18.97 -8.51 6.27
CA GLU A 34 -18.22 -8.46 7.53
C GLU A 34 -16.87 -9.18 7.41
N VAL A 35 -16.82 -10.32 6.71
CA VAL A 35 -15.57 -11.07 6.47
C VAL A 35 -14.61 -10.29 5.55
N VAL A 36 -15.12 -9.60 4.52
CA VAL A 36 -14.27 -8.80 3.63
C VAL A 36 -13.70 -7.57 4.36
N ALA A 37 -14.51 -6.87 5.15
CA ALA A 37 -14.02 -5.74 5.94
C ALA A 37 -12.94 -6.16 6.95
N GLN A 38 -13.14 -7.27 7.67
CA GLN A 38 -12.14 -7.83 8.59
C GLN A 38 -10.81 -8.14 7.88
N THR A 39 -10.86 -8.71 6.67
CA THR A 39 -9.64 -8.98 5.91
C THR A 39 -8.93 -7.71 5.41
N VAL A 40 -9.68 -6.64 5.13
CA VAL A 40 -9.10 -5.35 4.73
C VAL A 40 -8.40 -4.68 5.92
N ASP A 41 -9.03 -4.67 7.09
CA ASP A 41 -8.47 -4.09 8.31
C ASP A 41 -7.19 -4.83 8.76
N GLU A 42 -7.19 -6.16 8.68
CA GLU A 42 -6.00 -6.98 8.99
C GLU A 42 -4.83 -6.70 8.03
N ARG A 43 -5.10 -6.62 6.72
CA ARG A 43 -4.05 -6.30 5.73
C ARG A 43 -3.54 -4.88 5.89
N LYS A 44 -4.41 -3.91 6.17
CA LYS A 44 -3.98 -2.54 6.45
C LYS A 44 -3.07 -2.48 7.68
N LEU A 45 -3.41 -3.21 8.76
CA LEU A 45 -2.57 -3.29 9.94
C LEU A 45 -1.18 -3.90 9.64
N GLU A 46 -1.11 -4.89 8.75
CA GLU A 46 0.16 -5.44 8.26
C GLU A 46 0.97 -4.38 7.52
N ALA A 47 0.35 -3.62 6.61
CA ALA A 47 0.99 -2.54 5.89
C ALA A 47 1.56 -1.47 6.83
N ASP A 48 0.79 -1.06 7.85
CA ASP A 48 1.22 -0.07 8.85
C ASP A 48 2.46 -0.55 9.63
N ARG A 49 2.52 -1.85 9.96
CA ARG A 49 3.69 -2.43 10.64
C ARG A 49 4.92 -2.45 9.74
N LEU A 50 4.77 -2.88 8.49
CA LEU A 50 5.86 -2.87 7.50
C LEU A 50 6.37 -1.44 7.28
N PHE A 51 5.46 -0.49 7.18
CA PHE A 51 5.77 0.92 6.98
C PHE A 51 6.59 1.51 8.12
N GLU A 52 6.19 1.24 9.37
CA GLU A 52 6.92 1.73 10.55
C GLU A 52 8.27 1.02 10.75
N GLU A 53 8.36 -0.29 10.47
CA GLU A 53 9.67 -0.97 10.49
C GLU A 53 10.58 -0.42 9.38
N GLY A 54 10.04 -0.11 8.20
CA GLY A 54 10.80 0.53 7.13
C GLY A 54 11.40 1.87 7.58
N LYS A 55 10.63 2.70 8.30
CA LYS A 55 11.13 3.95 8.90
C LYS A 55 12.25 3.72 9.91
N LYS A 56 12.12 2.67 10.72
CA LYS A 56 13.16 2.29 11.69
C LYS A 56 14.45 1.87 10.98
N GLN A 57 14.38 1.03 9.95
CA GLN A 57 15.57 0.63 9.18
C GLN A 57 16.22 1.81 8.47
N PHE A 58 15.42 2.70 7.88
CA PHE A 58 15.94 3.93 7.28
C PHE A 58 16.68 4.79 8.29
N SER A 59 16.15 4.96 9.51
CA SER A 59 16.82 5.72 10.57
C SER A 59 18.14 5.09 11.04
N ASN A 60 18.31 3.77 10.83
CA ASN A 60 19.55 3.04 11.07
C ASN A 60 20.50 3.05 9.84
N SER A 61 20.18 3.81 8.80
CA SER A 61 20.87 3.83 7.50
C SER A 61 20.88 2.49 6.76
N GLN A 62 19.92 1.60 7.06
CA GLN A 62 19.69 0.33 6.38
C GLN A 62 18.69 0.55 5.23
N PHE A 63 19.17 1.20 4.16
CA PHE A 63 18.32 1.73 3.10
C PHE A 63 17.69 0.61 2.25
N GLU A 64 18.43 -0.44 1.95
CA GLU A 64 17.96 -1.58 1.15
C GLU A 64 16.83 -2.33 1.86
N GLU A 65 16.95 -2.57 3.17
CA GLU A 65 15.88 -3.17 3.97
C GLU A 65 14.65 -2.25 4.05
N ALA A 66 14.86 -0.94 4.23
CA ALA A 66 13.76 0.02 4.24
C ALA A 66 13.00 0.04 2.92
N LEU A 67 13.71 0.01 1.78
CA LEU A 67 13.11 -0.08 0.44
C LEU A 67 12.23 -1.32 0.30
N GLN A 68 12.71 -2.48 0.74
CA GLN A 68 11.93 -3.73 0.67
C GLN A 68 10.65 -3.66 1.50
N LEU A 69 10.73 -3.12 2.72
CA LEU A 69 9.59 -3.00 3.64
C LEU A 69 8.55 -2.01 3.11
N TRP A 70 8.96 -0.84 2.64
CA TRP A 70 8.05 0.14 2.06
C TRP A 70 7.45 -0.31 0.73
N GLN A 71 8.17 -1.08 -0.09
CA GLN A 71 7.62 -1.66 -1.31
C GLN A 71 6.51 -2.68 -1.01
N GLN A 72 6.64 -3.47 0.06
CA GLN A 72 5.60 -4.40 0.51
C GLN A 72 4.38 -3.65 1.06
N ALA A 73 4.60 -2.66 1.93
CA ALA A 73 3.53 -1.80 2.45
C ALA A 73 2.77 -1.10 1.31
N LEU A 74 3.49 -0.58 0.30
CA LEU A 74 2.92 0.08 -0.88
C LEU A 74 1.94 -0.82 -1.64
N VAL A 75 2.29 -2.09 -1.86
CA VAL A 75 1.39 -3.05 -2.53
C VAL A 75 0.10 -3.20 -1.75
N ILE A 76 0.20 -3.37 -0.43
CA ILE A 76 -0.99 -3.58 0.41
C ILE A 76 -1.85 -2.31 0.51
N TYR A 77 -1.25 -1.12 0.63
CA TYR A 77 -2.00 0.13 0.62
C TYR A 77 -2.75 0.35 -0.70
N ARG A 78 -2.15 -0.02 -1.85
CA ARG A 78 -2.85 -0.02 -3.14
C ARG A 78 -4.02 -1.00 -3.18
N GLU A 79 -3.82 -2.22 -2.69
CA GLU A 79 -4.86 -3.26 -2.67
C GLU A 79 -6.02 -2.93 -1.72
N THR A 80 -5.75 -2.21 -0.64
CA THR A 80 -6.76 -1.79 0.36
C THR A 80 -7.39 -0.44 0.03
N GLY A 81 -6.84 0.29 -0.94
CA GLY A 81 -7.31 1.63 -1.33
C GLY A 81 -6.90 2.74 -0.36
N ASP A 82 -5.91 2.51 0.51
CA ASP A 82 -5.37 3.54 1.40
C ASP A 82 -4.42 4.48 0.63
N ARG A 83 -5.01 5.52 0.03
CA ARG A 83 -4.28 6.52 -0.75
C ARG A 83 -3.23 7.28 0.08
N ARG A 84 -3.48 7.50 1.38
CA ARG A 84 -2.52 8.21 2.25
C ARG A 84 -1.30 7.34 2.50
N GLY A 85 -1.50 6.07 2.87
CA GLY A 85 -0.41 5.10 3.07
C GLY A 85 0.39 4.85 1.79
N GLU A 86 -0.29 4.78 0.65
CA GLU A 86 0.35 4.68 -0.67
C GLU A 86 1.28 5.87 -0.93
N ALA A 87 0.80 7.11 -0.76
CA ALA A 87 1.58 8.32 -0.98
C ALA A 87 2.82 8.40 -0.10
N TYR A 88 2.68 8.11 1.20
CA TYR A 88 3.82 8.12 2.12
C TYR A 88 4.82 7.01 1.85
N SER A 89 4.38 5.82 1.41
CA SER A 89 5.29 4.74 1.01
C SER A 89 6.11 5.15 -0.21
N LEU A 90 5.48 5.75 -1.23
CA LEU A 90 6.18 6.29 -2.40
C LEU A 90 7.17 7.40 -2.02
N PHE A 91 6.75 8.33 -1.15
CA PHE A 91 7.63 9.40 -0.66
C PHE A 91 8.89 8.84 0.01
N ASN A 92 8.73 7.87 0.90
CA ASN A 92 9.84 7.24 1.63
C ASN A 92 10.76 6.42 0.72
N LEU A 93 10.20 5.70 -0.27
CA LEU A 93 10.98 5.03 -1.31
C LEU A 93 11.84 6.04 -2.08
N GLY A 94 11.25 7.19 -2.44
CA GLY A 94 11.96 8.28 -3.09
C GLY A 94 13.12 8.84 -2.26
N ASP A 95 12.91 9.06 -0.96
CA ASP A 95 13.96 9.57 -0.07
C ASP A 95 15.09 8.56 0.18
N ALA A 96 14.79 7.27 0.21
CA ALA A 96 15.80 6.20 0.24
C ALA A 96 16.62 6.14 -1.04
N HIS A 97 16.00 6.19 -2.21
CA HIS A 97 16.74 6.24 -3.46
C HIS A 97 17.62 7.49 -3.56
N ARG A 98 17.14 8.66 -3.08
CA ARG A 98 17.97 9.87 -2.98
C ARG A 98 19.18 9.66 -2.08
N SER A 99 19.00 9.00 -0.92
CA SER A 99 20.08 8.68 0.03
C SER A 99 21.12 7.71 -0.55
N LEU A 100 20.71 6.85 -1.48
CA LEU A 100 21.57 5.95 -2.26
C LEU A 100 22.16 6.59 -3.52
N ALA A 101 21.94 7.89 -3.75
CA ALA A 101 22.31 8.62 -4.97
C ALA A 101 21.66 8.08 -6.27
N GLU A 102 20.56 7.35 -6.16
CA GLU A 102 19.75 6.85 -7.28
C GLU A 102 18.68 7.90 -7.67
N TYR A 103 19.14 9.06 -8.14
CA TYR A 103 18.31 10.26 -8.28
C TYR A 103 17.16 10.15 -9.27
N GLU A 104 17.33 9.41 -10.38
CA GLU A 104 16.25 9.19 -11.37
C GLU A 104 15.09 8.43 -10.72
N ARG A 105 15.39 7.32 -10.03
CA ARG A 105 14.38 6.53 -9.31
C ARG A 105 13.73 7.30 -8.18
N ALA A 106 14.52 8.13 -7.47
CA ALA A 106 14.00 9.01 -6.43
C ALA A 106 12.94 9.97 -7.00
N THR A 107 13.23 10.56 -8.17
CA THR A 107 12.31 11.48 -8.87
C THR A 107 10.99 10.78 -9.20
N ASP A 108 11.04 9.60 -9.83
CA ASP A 108 9.84 8.85 -10.22
C ASP A 108 8.90 8.56 -9.04
N PHE A 109 9.47 8.17 -7.89
CA PHE A 109 8.68 7.88 -6.70
C PHE A 109 8.13 9.16 -6.03
N LEU A 110 8.94 10.22 -5.96
CA LEU A 110 8.51 11.48 -5.36
C LEU A 110 7.41 12.16 -6.19
N GLU A 111 7.49 12.11 -7.52
CA GLU A 111 6.43 12.64 -8.40
C GLU A 111 5.11 11.88 -8.24
N GLN A 112 5.17 10.53 -8.14
CA GLN A 112 3.99 9.73 -7.83
C GLN A 112 3.41 10.11 -6.46
N SER A 113 4.24 10.24 -5.43
CA SER A 113 3.76 10.65 -4.09
C SER A 113 3.09 12.03 -4.11
N LEU A 114 3.68 12.99 -4.83
CA LEU A 114 3.17 14.35 -4.97
C LEU A 114 1.79 14.37 -5.65
N ALA A 115 1.63 13.58 -6.73
CA ALA A 115 0.36 13.46 -7.42
C ALA A 115 -0.76 12.98 -6.48
N ILE A 116 -0.47 11.97 -5.65
CA ILE A 116 -1.46 11.43 -4.71
C ILE A 116 -1.73 12.41 -3.57
N PHE A 117 -0.71 13.04 -2.99
CA PHE A 117 -0.91 14.03 -1.93
C PHE A 117 -1.78 15.20 -2.40
N ARG A 118 -1.61 15.65 -3.65
CA ARG A 118 -2.49 16.65 -4.28
C ARG A 118 -3.92 16.14 -4.46
N GLU A 119 -4.08 14.91 -4.95
CA GLU A 119 -5.39 14.28 -5.13
C GLU A 119 -6.19 14.23 -3.83
N ILE A 120 -5.55 13.83 -2.72
CA ILE A 120 -6.22 13.71 -1.42
C ILE A 120 -6.23 15.01 -0.60
N GLY A 121 -5.63 16.10 -1.10
CA GLY A 121 -5.56 17.39 -0.44
C GLY A 121 -4.62 17.46 0.78
N ASP A 122 -3.65 16.55 0.89
CA ASP A 122 -2.64 16.58 1.95
C ASP A 122 -1.52 17.56 1.61
N ARG A 123 -1.68 18.78 2.11
CA ARG A 123 -0.71 19.87 1.90
C ARG A 123 0.64 19.62 2.54
N GLN A 124 0.69 18.88 3.64
CA GLN A 124 1.94 18.60 4.34
C GLN A 124 2.74 17.56 3.55
N GLY A 125 2.08 16.49 3.09
CA GLY A 125 2.67 15.51 2.19
C GLY A 125 3.15 16.13 0.88
N GLU A 126 2.35 17.00 0.27
CA GLU A 126 2.75 17.76 -0.93
C GLU A 126 4.03 18.56 -0.70
N ALA A 127 4.11 19.31 0.41
CA ALA A 127 5.30 20.09 0.74
C ALA A 127 6.54 19.20 0.93
N TYR A 128 6.40 18.03 1.56
CA TYR A 128 7.50 17.09 1.72
C TYR A 128 8.01 16.56 0.38
N SER A 129 7.12 16.10 -0.51
CA SER A 129 7.51 15.59 -1.82
C SER A 129 8.17 16.68 -2.67
N LEU A 130 7.65 17.91 -2.66
CA LEU A 130 8.26 19.04 -3.38
C LEU A 130 9.66 19.39 -2.86
N ASN A 131 9.84 19.43 -1.55
CA ASN A 131 11.15 19.70 -0.94
C ASN A 131 12.18 18.63 -1.30
N ASN A 132 11.78 17.35 -1.27
CA ASN A 132 12.68 16.27 -1.65
C ASN A 132 12.99 16.24 -3.14
N LEU A 133 12.03 16.59 -4.01
CA LEU A 133 12.30 16.76 -5.45
C LEU A 133 13.33 17.87 -5.69
N ALA A 134 13.19 19.02 -5.02
CA ALA A 134 14.18 20.09 -5.11
C ALA A 134 15.57 19.60 -4.70
N ASN A 135 15.69 18.90 -3.58
CA ASN A 135 16.95 18.29 -3.16
C ASN A 135 17.51 17.30 -4.19
N VAL A 136 16.67 16.48 -4.83
CA VAL A 136 17.11 15.54 -5.88
C VAL A 136 17.68 16.29 -7.08
N TYR A 137 17.02 17.36 -7.54
CA TYR A 137 17.50 18.16 -8.66
C TYR A 137 18.81 18.89 -8.35
N ASP A 138 18.98 19.42 -7.15
CA ASP A 138 20.24 20.04 -6.72
C ASP A 138 21.38 19.01 -6.75
N ASN A 139 21.16 17.80 -6.22
CA ASN A 139 22.16 16.74 -6.25
C ASN A 139 22.51 16.28 -7.68
N LEU A 140 21.52 16.17 -8.57
CA LEU A 140 21.74 15.84 -9.98
C LEU A 140 22.63 16.88 -10.66
N ALA A 141 22.34 18.17 -10.47
CA ALA A 141 23.13 19.25 -11.05
C ALA A 141 24.59 19.24 -10.54
N GLU A 142 24.79 18.98 -9.25
CA GLU A 142 26.13 18.84 -8.66
C GLU A 142 26.88 17.63 -9.22
N TYR A 143 26.19 16.49 -9.36
CA TYR A 143 26.75 15.26 -9.92
C TYR A 143 27.19 15.44 -11.38
N GLU A 144 26.34 16.04 -12.22
CA GLU A 144 26.68 16.37 -13.60
C GLU A 144 27.87 17.32 -13.69
N ARG A 145 27.92 18.35 -12.84
CA ARG A 145 29.07 19.26 -12.76
C ARG A 145 30.35 18.52 -12.39
N ALA A 146 30.30 17.60 -11.44
CA ALA A 146 31.46 16.81 -11.04
C ALA A 146 32.00 15.92 -12.17
N ILE A 147 31.12 15.30 -12.95
CA ILE A 147 31.51 14.49 -14.12
C ILE A 147 32.16 15.37 -15.19
N ASN A 148 31.61 16.56 -15.45
CA ASN A 148 32.12 17.48 -16.47
C ASN A 148 33.47 18.13 -16.10
N LEU A 149 33.91 18.03 -14.84
CA LEU A 149 35.20 18.55 -14.36
C LEU A 149 36.36 17.54 -14.47
N ARG A 150 36.11 16.30 -14.90
CA ARG A 150 37.16 15.27 -15.09
C ARG A 150 37.80 15.33 -16.48
#